data_AF-A0AAF5PQ49-F1
#
_entry.id   AF-A0AAF5PQ49-F1
#
_cell.length_a   1.000
_cell.length_b   1.000
_cell.length_c   1.000
_cell.angle_alpha   90.00
_cell.angle_beta   90.00
_cell.angle_gamma   90.00
#
_symmetry.space_group_name_H-M   'P 1'
#
loop_
_entity.id
_entity.type
_entity.pdbx_description
1 polymer ?
#
loop_
_entity_poly.entity_id
_entity_poly.type
_entity_poly.pdbx_seq_one_letter_code
_entity_poly.pdbx_strand_id
1 'polypeptide(L)'
;MQLFYRLKLNKSSQACFSISSRAATYLFSSFPFTGLCFCVFFALYSNFEKATETHCRIRNVLPSISVATGDFYWGRLIWRILIFTHLIPRLKKTCYKWSVLFLIICGLLYYRHNSRCEPYERILFYSKFGRKSLLEHIKE
;
A
#
# COMPACT_ATOMS: atom_id res chain seq x y z
N MET A 1 8.80 -23.94 24.15
CA MET A 1 7.87 -23.37 23.14
C MET A 1 6.98 -22.22 23.63
N GLN A 2 6.55 -22.18 24.91
CA GLN A 2 5.66 -21.13 25.44
C GLN A 2 6.30 -19.72 25.57
N LEU A 3 7.64 -19.60 25.68
CA LEU A 3 8.33 -18.30 25.77
C LEU A 3 8.34 -17.51 24.45
N PHE A 4 8.37 -18.19 23.30
CA PHE A 4 8.46 -17.54 21.99
C PHE A 4 7.15 -16.84 21.60
N TYR A 5 6.01 -17.36 22.05
CA TYR A 5 4.70 -16.72 21.86
C TYR A 5 4.55 -15.44 22.70
N ARG A 6 5.08 -15.41 23.92
CA ARG A 6 5.04 -14.20 24.77
C ARG A 6 5.86 -13.04 24.20
N LEU A 7 6.97 -13.32 23.50
CA LEU A 7 7.77 -12.27 22.85
C LEU A 7 7.04 -11.60 21.66
N LYS A 8 6.08 -12.29 21.02
CA LYS A 8 5.36 -11.75 19.86
C LYS A 8 4.22 -10.79 20.23
N LEU A 9 3.74 -10.84 21.48
CA LEU A 9 2.73 -9.92 22.02
C LEU A 9 3.31 -8.60 22.55
N ASN A 10 4.63 -8.51 22.76
CA ASN A 10 5.31 -7.25 23.12
C ASN A 10 5.73 -6.43 21.90
N LYS A 11 5.30 -6.82 20.69
CA LYS A 11 5.42 -6.02 19.46
C LYS A 11 4.19 -5.14 19.25
N SER A 12 3.63 -4.65 20.35
CA SER A 12 2.68 -3.56 20.40
C SER A 12 3.35 -2.43 21.18
N SER A 13 4.44 -1.90 20.61
CA SER A 13 4.84 -0.55 20.94
C SER A 13 3.65 0.33 20.58
N GLN A 14 2.93 0.72 21.61
CA GLN A 14 1.86 1.70 21.56
C GLN A 14 2.43 2.99 20.95
N ALA A 15 2.38 3.08 19.63
CA ALA A 15 2.36 4.35 18.95
C ALA A 15 0.94 4.90 19.14
N CYS A 16 0.63 5.35 20.36
CA CYS A 16 -0.55 6.16 20.64
C CYS A 16 -0.30 7.56 20.07
N PHE A 17 -0.17 7.66 18.75
CA PHE A 17 -0.41 8.91 18.06
C PHE A 17 -1.90 8.92 17.74
N SER A 18 -2.70 9.44 18.68
CA SER A 18 -4.10 9.78 18.44
C SER A 18 -4.15 11.00 17.52
N ILE A 19 -3.71 10.83 16.27
CA ILE A 19 -3.78 11.86 15.25
C ILE A 19 -5.03 11.60 14.42
N SER A 20 -5.87 12.63 14.27
CA SER A 20 -7.05 12.56 13.43
C SER A 20 -6.64 12.14 12.01
N SER A 21 -7.23 11.07 11.49
CA SER A 21 -6.92 10.51 10.16
C SER A 21 -7.08 11.54 9.04
N ARG A 22 -7.99 12.50 9.24
CA ARG A 22 -8.20 13.65 8.34
C ARG A 22 -7.01 14.60 8.39
N ALA A 23 -6.58 15.00 9.60
CA ALA A 23 -5.44 15.89 9.78
C ALA A 23 -4.15 15.29 9.19
N ALA A 24 -3.88 14.01 9.42
CA ALA A 24 -2.74 13.33 8.79
C ALA A 24 -2.81 13.36 7.26
N THR A 25 -3.99 13.19 6.67
CA THR A 25 -4.14 13.21 5.21
C THR A 25 -3.83 14.58 4.63
N TYR A 26 -4.34 15.65 5.26
CA TYR A 26 -4.04 17.02 4.85
C TYR A 26 -2.55 17.32 4.99
N LEU A 27 -1.95 16.97 6.13
CA LEU A 27 -0.52 17.14 6.37
C LEU A 27 0.32 16.44 5.31
N PHE A 28 0.14 15.14 5.08
CA PHE A 28 0.91 14.41 4.08
C PHE A 28 0.72 14.96 2.66
N SER A 29 -0.46 15.47 2.32
CA SER A 29 -0.73 16.06 1.01
C SER A 29 -0.02 17.40 0.79
N SER A 30 0.31 18.13 1.85
CA SER A 30 1.00 19.42 1.75
C SER A 30 2.52 19.29 1.54
N PHE A 31 3.14 18.16 1.90
CA PHE A 31 4.58 17.91 1.77
C PHE A 31 5.16 18.12 0.36
N PRO A 32 4.54 17.63 -0.73
CA PRO A 32 5.01 17.92 -2.08
C PRO A 32 4.89 19.41 -2.43
N PHE A 33 3.86 20.09 -1.95
CA PHE A 33 3.69 21.52 -2.23
C PHE A 33 4.76 22.35 -1.53
N THR A 34 5.00 22.10 -0.23
CA THR A 34 6.04 22.78 0.53
C THR A 34 7.43 22.48 0.00
N GLY A 35 7.69 21.24 -0.42
CA GLY A 35 8.93 20.86 -1.10
C GLY A 35 9.17 21.65 -2.38
N LEU A 36 8.12 21.89 -3.17
CA LEU A 36 8.25 22.56 -4.47
C LEU A 36 8.57 24.03 -4.27
N CYS A 37 7.83 24.68 -3.38
CA CYS A 37 8.11 26.05 -2.97
C CYS A 37 9.56 26.17 -2.46
N PHE A 38 9.98 25.29 -1.55
CA PHE A 38 11.33 25.29 -1.01
C PHE A 38 12.39 25.15 -2.11
N CYS A 39 12.22 24.21 -3.06
CA CYS A 39 13.13 24.03 -4.18
C CYS A 39 13.24 25.28 -5.07
N VAL A 40 12.13 25.94 -5.36
CA VAL A 40 12.11 27.18 -6.15
C VAL A 40 12.82 28.32 -5.41
N PHE A 41 12.51 28.53 -4.13
CA PHE A 41 13.17 29.56 -3.33
C PHE A 41 14.68 29.30 -3.19
N PHE A 42 15.07 28.05 -2.94
CA PHE A 42 16.47 27.67 -2.79
C PHE A 42 17.25 27.80 -4.11
N ALA A 43 16.63 27.46 -5.25
CA ALA A 43 17.22 27.65 -6.58
C ALA A 43 17.51 29.13 -6.86
N LEU A 44 16.54 30.01 -6.59
CA LEU A 44 16.68 31.46 -6.75
C LEU A 44 17.74 32.05 -5.82
N TYR A 45 17.78 31.61 -4.55
CA TYR A 45 18.76 32.08 -3.57
C TYR A 45 20.18 31.63 -3.90
N SER A 46 20.35 30.39 -4.39
CA SER A 46 21.68 29.82 -4.62
C SER A 46 22.37 30.48 -5.82
N ASN A 47 21.73 30.47 -7.00
CA ASN A 47 22.30 31.05 -8.21
C ASN A 47 21.16 31.42 -9.18
N PHE A 48 20.73 32.68 -9.17
CA PHE A 48 19.65 33.17 -10.02
C PHE A 48 19.94 32.95 -11.52
N GLU A 49 21.17 33.29 -11.96
CA GLU A 49 21.60 33.16 -13.36
C GLU A 49 21.50 31.71 -13.85
N LYS A 50 22.02 30.77 -13.06
CA LYS A 50 22.00 29.34 -13.36
C LYS A 50 20.60 28.74 -13.26
N ALA A 51 19.79 29.20 -12.31
CA ALA A 51 18.43 28.70 -12.12
C ALA A 51 17.49 29.12 -13.27
N THR A 52 17.74 30.29 -13.86
CA THR A 52 16.90 30.87 -14.92
C THR A 52 17.52 30.72 -16.31
N GLU A 53 18.65 30.01 -16.41
CA GLU A 53 19.31 29.74 -17.69
C GLU A 53 18.40 28.90 -18.57
N THR A 54 18.07 29.44 -19.73
CA THR A 54 17.28 28.77 -20.76
C THR A 54 18.14 28.58 -22.00
N HIS A 55 17.83 27.55 -22.79
CA HIS A 55 18.52 27.28 -24.06
C HIS A 55 18.49 28.49 -25.02
N CYS A 56 17.43 29.30 -24.97
CA CYS A 56 17.28 30.52 -25.77
C CYS A 56 17.94 31.76 -25.13
N ARG A 57 18.56 31.62 -23.95
CA ARG A 57 19.16 32.72 -23.15
C ARG A 57 18.24 33.92 -22.91
N ILE A 58 16.95 33.67 -22.83
CA ILE A 58 15.97 34.69 -22.44
C ILE A 58 15.94 34.76 -20.91
N ARG A 59 15.99 35.97 -20.36
CA ARG A 59 15.89 36.18 -18.92
C ARG A 59 14.47 35.88 -18.45
N ASN A 60 14.35 34.86 -17.62
CA ASN A 60 13.11 34.52 -16.92
C ASN A 60 13.21 34.91 -15.44
N VAL A 61 12.08 35.32 -14.86
CA VAL A 61 12.01 35.65 -13.42
C VAL A 61 11.94 34.39 -12.56
N LEU A 62 11.38 33.30 -13.11
CA LEU A 62 11.17 32.04 -12.40
C LEU A 62 11.90 30.89 -13.11
N PRO A 63 12.54 30.00 -12.34
CA PRO A 63 13.17 28.81 -12.89
C PRO A 63 12.09 27.83 -13.38
N SER A 64 12.45 26.96 -14.32
CA SER A 64 11.60 25.81 -14.65
C SER A 64 11.52 24.84 -13.46
N ILE A 65 10.39 24.17 -13.29
CA ILE A 65 10.17 23.23 -12.17
C ILE A 65 11.21 22.09 -12.18
N SER A 66 11.58 21.62 -13.36
CA SER A 66 12.62 20.60 -13.55
C SER A 66 14.00 21.10 -13.12
N VAL A 67 14.37 22.34 -13.43
CA VAL A 67 15.65 22.94 -12.97
C VAL A 67 15.63 23.13 -11.46
N ALA A 68 14.53 23.64 -10.89
CA ALA A 68 14.41 23.90 -9.46
C ALA A 68 14.49 22.60 -8.61
N THR A 69 13.86 21.52 -9.06
CA THR A 69 13.88 20.22 -8.36
C THR A 69 15.06 19.33 -8.75
N GLY A 70 15.66 19.58 -9.91
CA GLY A 70 16.72 18.80 -10.50
C GLY A 70 18.11 19.38 -10.21
N ASP A 71 18.43 20.59 -10.64
CA ASP A 71 19.83 21.01 -10.76
C ASP A 71 20.55 21.27 -9.43
N PHE A 72 19.81 21.62 -8.37
CA PHE A 72 20.38 21.95 -7.07
C PHE A 72 20.42 20.72 -6.16
N TYR A 73 21.62 20.33 -5.71
CA TYR A 73 21.82 19.11 -4.90
C TYR A 73 20.95 19.07 -3.64
N TRP A 74 20.98 20.12 -2.82
CA TRP A 74 20.24 20.19 -1.56
C TRP A 74 18.72 20.25 -1.77
N GLY A 75 18.27 21.04 -2.76
CA GLY A 75 16.87 21.09 -3.17
C GLY A 75 16.37 19.73 -3.66
N ARG A 76 17.13 19.06 -4.54
CA ARG A 76 16.83 17.72 -5.06
C ARG A 76 16.73 16.68 -3.95
N LEU A 77 17.65 16.72 -2.98
CA LEU A 77 17.66 15.77 -1.87
C LEU A 77 16.38 15.90 -1.02
N ILE A 78 16.05 17.12 -0.60
CA ILE A 78 14.85 17.41 0.21
C ILE A 78 13.59 17.06 -0.57
N TRP A 79 13.51 17.45 -1.86
CA TRP A 79 12.42 17.11 -2.75
C TRP A 79 12.16 15.60 -2.81
N ARG A 80 13.22 14.82 -3.05
CA ARG A 80 13.11 13.36 -3.13
C ARG A 80 12.60 12.77 -1.81
N ILE A 81 13.14 13.20 -0.67
CA ILE A 81 12.71 12.70 0.65
C ILE A 81 11.22 13.00 0.88
N LEU A 82 10.76 14.23 0.58
CA LEU A 82 9.36 14.61 0.76
C LEU A 82 8.42 13.80 -0.14
N ILE A 83 8.79 13.60 -1.41
CA ILE A 83 8.01 12.78 -2.35
C ILE A 83 7.98 11.31 -1.92
N PHE A 84 9.11 10.74 -1.49
CA PHE A 84 9.14 9.37 -1.00
C PHE A 84 8.27 9.20 0.24
N THR A 85 8.38 10.10 1.23
CA THR A 85 7.53 10.07 2.43
C THR A 85 6.04 10.17 2.08
N HIS A 86 5.67 10.96 1.06
CA HIS A 86 4.29 11.02 0.58
C HIS A 86 3.84 9.73 -0.14
N LEU A 87 4.72 9.13 -0.94
CA LEU A 87 4.40 8.01 -1.83
C LEU A 87 4.31 6.66 -1.09
N ILE A 88 5.20 6.42 -0.12
CA ILE A 88 5.26 5.18 0.68
C ILE A 88 3.88 4.75 1.24
N PRO A 89 3.11 5.60 1.96
CA PRO A 89 1.84 5.20 2.52
C PRO A 89 0.78 4.88 1.44
N ARG A 90 0.84 5.54 0.27
CA ARG A 90 -0.08 5.28 -0.84
C ARG A 90 0.22 3.93 -1.48
N LEU A 91 1.50 3.64 -1.76
CA LEU A 91 1.92 2.37 -2.33
C LEU A 91 1.58 1.20 -1.42
N LYS A 92 1.86 1.32 -0.12
CA LYS A 92 1.55 0.25 0.86
C LYS A 92 0.06 -0.12 0.86
N LYS A 93 -0.83 0.88 0.88
CA LYS A 93 -2.28 0.65 0.86
C LYS A 93 -2.73 -0.02 -0.43
N THR A 94 -2.26 0.49 -1.57
CA THR A 94 -2.60 -0.04 -2.89
C THR A 94 -2.09 -1.47 -3.03
N CYS A 95 -0.81 -1.75 -2.74
CA CYS A 95 -0.25 -3.10 -2.82
C CYS A 95 -0.95 -4.10 -1.91
N TYR A 96 -1.31 -3.71 -0.67
CA TYR A 96 -2.06 -4.58 0.23
C TYR A 96 -3.44 -4.93 -0.35
N LYS A 97 -4.19 -3.93 -0.85
CA LYS A 97 -5.49 -4.16 -1.48
C LYS A 97 -5.39 -5.10 -2.68
N TRP A 98 -4.40 -4.90 -3.55
CA TRP A 98 -4.16 -5.77 -4.71
C TRP A 98 -3.77 -7.19 -4.30
N SER A 99 -2.93 -7.35 -3.27
CA SER A 99 -2.55 -8.66 -2.74
C SER A 99 -3.76 -9.43 -2.17
N VAL A 100 -4.61 -8.75 -1.39
CA VAL A 100 -5.83 -9.36 -0.84
C VAL A 100 -6.83 -9.71 -1.96
N LEU A 101 -7.01 -8.82 -2.94
CA LEU A 101 -7.86 -9.08 -4.10
C LEU A 101 -7.41 -10.34 -4.85
N PHE A 102 -6.10 -10.48 -5.08
CA PHE A 102 -5.52 -11.65 -5.73
C PHE A 102 -5.81 -12.94 -4.95
N LEU A 103 -5.64 -12.94 -3.62
CA LEU A 103 -5.94 -14.09 -2.78
C LEU A 103 -7.42 -14.48 -2.79
N ILE A 104 -8.33 -13.49 -2.80
CA ILE A 104 -9.77 -13.74 -2.89
C ILE A 104 -10.11 -14.39 -4.23
N ILE A 105 -9.56 -13.88 -5.34
CA ILE A 105 -9.78 -14.46 -6.68
C ILE A 105 -9.25 -15.89 -6.73
N CYS A 106 -8.02 -16.15 -6.26
CA CYS A 106 -7.47 -17.50 -6.19
C CYS A 106 -8.33 -18.44 -5.32
N GLY A 107 -8.81 -17.98 -4.17
CA GLY A 107 -9.70 -18.74 -3.30
C GLY A 107 -11.05 -19.06 -3.94
N LEU A 108 -11.66 -18.10 -4.65
CA LEU A 108 -12.89 -18.31 -5.41
C LEU A 108 -12.68 -19.30 -6.57
N LEU A 109 -11.57 -19.19 -7.30
CA LEU A 109 -11.23 -20.14 -8.36
C LEU A 109 -10.97 -21.54 -7.81
N TYR A 110 -10.27 -21.65 -6.68
CA TYR A 110 -10.04 -22.91 -5.98
C TYR A 110 -11.36 -23.55 -5.53
N TYR A 111 -12.24 -22.78 -4.87
CA TYR A 111 -13.55 -23.26 -4.44
C TYR A 111 -14.42 -23.69 -5.64
N ARG A 112 -14.47 -22.87 -6.69
CA ARG A 112 -15.18 -23.21 -7.93
C ARG A 112 -14.64 -24.49 -8.57
N HIS A 113 -13.32 -24.68 -8.58
CA HIS A 113 -12.71 -25.88 -9.11
C HIS A 113 -13.04 -27.12 -8.25
N ASN A 114 -12.89 -27.03 -6.92
CA ASN A 114 -13.15 -28.14 -6.01
C ASN A 114 -14.63 -28.57 -5.97
N SER A 115 -15.55 -27.61 -6.11
CA SER A 115 -16.99 -27.89 -6.18
C SER A 115 -17.42 -28.74 -7.39
N ARG A 116 -16.58 -28.82 -8.43
CA ARG A 116 -16.80 -29.71 -9.59
C ARG A 116 -16.29 -31.13 -9.36
N CYS A 117 -15.44 -31.36 -8.35
CA CYS A 117 -14.79 -32.65 -8.11
C CYS A 117 -15.38 -33.44 -6.94
N GLU A 118 -16.14 -32.85 -5.99
CA GLU A 118 -16.76 -33.59 -4.86
C GLU A 118 -18.28 -33.88 -4.94
N PRO A 119 -18.92 -34.17 -6.09
CA PRO A 119 -20.29 -34.66 -6.04
C PRO A 119 -20.39 -36.11 -5.50
N TYR A 120 -19.31 -36.91 -5.52
CA TYR A 120 -19.39 -38.35 -5.23
C TYR A 120 -19.25 -38.73 -3.74
N GLU A 121 -18.37 -38.09 -2.97
CA GLU A 121 -18.16 -38.40 -1.54
C GLU A 121 -19.42 -38.13 -0.70
N ARG A 122 -20.10 -37.00 -0.97
CA ARG A 122 -21.31 -36.61 -0.25
C ARG A 122 -22.48 -37.57 -0.53
N ILE A 123 -22.66 -38.00 -1.78
CA ILE A 123 -23.72 -38.96 -2.17
C ILE A 123 -23.43 -40.36 -1.59
N LEU A 124 -22.17 -40.79 -1.55
CA LEU A 124 -21.80 -42.08 -0.96
C LEU A 124 -22.07 -42.12 0.55
N PHE A 125 -21.81 -41.03 1.28
CA PHE A 125 -22.08 -40.96 2.71
C PHE A 125 -23.59 -41.01 3.03
N TYR A 126 -24.42 -40.25 2.30
CA TYR A 126 -25.89 -40.31 2.47
C TYR A 126 -26.47 -41.68 2.07
N SER A 127 -25.99 -42.28 0.98
CA SER A 127 -26.46 -43.61 0.57
C SER A 127 -26.03 -44.73 1.52
N LYS A 128 -24.86 -44.62 2.17
CA LYS A 128 -24.37 -45.60 3.16
C LYS A 128 -25.06 -45.46 4.51
N PHE A 129 -25.36 -44.22 4.94
CA PHE A 129 -26.11 -43.95 6.17
C PHE A 129 -27.59 -44.34 6.04
N GLY A 130 -28.24 -43.99 4.93
CA GLY A 130 -29.64 -44.36 4.66
C GLY A 130 -29.86 -45.87 4.58
N ARG A 131 -28.92 -46.62 4.00
CA ARG A 131 -29.00 -48.09 3.92
C ARG A 131 -28.85 -48.77 5.29
N LYS A 132 -28.06 -48.17 6.19
CA LYS A 132 -27.86 -48.69 7.56
C LYS A 132 -29.11 -48.49 8.42
N SER A 133 -29.75 -47.32 8.31
CA SER A 133 -31.00 -47.01 9.01
C SER A 133 -32.19 -47.86 8.53
N LEU A 134 -32.27 -48.19 7.23
CA LEU A 134 -33.35 -49.01 6.68
C LEU A 134 -33.23 -50.49 7.11
N LEU A 135 -32.01 -51.03 7.22
CA LEU A 135 -31.76 -52.41 7.64
C LEU A 135 -32.06 -52.66 9.13
N GLU A 136 -31.87 -51.66 9.99
CA GLU A 136 -32.25 -51.75 11.41
C GLU A 136 -33.78 -51.79 11.57
N HIS A 137 -34.53 -51.10 10.71
CA HIS A 137 -35.99 -51.02 10.81
C HIS A 137 -36.73 -52.24 10.23
N ILE A 138 -36.09 -53.02 9.34
CA ILE A 138 -36.65 -54.27 8.78
C ILE A 138 -36.39 -55.48 9.72
N LYS A 139 -35.57 -55.30 10.76
CA LYS A 139 -35.17 -56.38 11.69
C LYS A 139 -35.95 -56.38 13.01
N GLU A 140 -36.89 -55.45 13.19
CA GLU A 140 -37.96 -55.50 14.20
C GLU A 140 -39.24 -56.05 13.57
#